data_AF-A0A523RT08-F1
#
_entry.id   AF-A0A523RT08-F1
#
_cell.length_a   1.000
_cell.length_b   1.000
_cell.length_c   1.000
_cell.angle_alpha   90.00
_cell.angle_beta   90.00
_cell.angle_gamma   90.00
#
_symmetry.space_group_name_H-M   'P 1'
#
loop_
_entity.id
_entity.type
_entity.pdbx_description
1 polymer ?
#
loop_
_entity_poly.entity_id
_entity_poly.type
_entity_poly.pdbx_seq_one_letter_code
_entity_poly.pdbx_strand_id
1 'polypeptide(L)' 'MVRDRRYWYNDYFWGESPLLYDLGVAPNLAKNIAQKHPHVCQRMKGLAITDVGGRAPYSLRKLKGEPGCTPLLDKVEKF' A
#
# COMPACT_ATOMS: atom_id res chain seq x y z
N MET A 1 -4.95 -2.85 3.47
CA MET A 1 -4.95 -1.73 4.42
C MET A 1 -4.68 -2.24 5.82
N VAL A 2 -3.85 -1.55 6.61
CA VAL A 2 -3.53 -1.85 8.02
C VAL A 2 -3.44 -0.55 8.82
N ARG A 3 -3.79 -0.60 10.10
CA ARG A 3 -3.75 0.56 11.00
C ARG A 3 -3.10 0.18 12.33
N ASP A 4 -2.20 1.02 12.82
CA ASP A 4 -1.72 0.98 14.21
C ASP A 4 -2.29 2.18 14.99
N ARG A 5 -1.79 2.42 16.21
CA ARG A 5 -2.26 3.52 17.07
C ARG A 5 -2.01 4.91 16.46
N ARG A 6 -1.01 5.06 15.61
CA ARG A 6 -0.54 6.34 15.07
C ARG A 6 -0.70 6.45 13.55
N TYR A 7 -0.59 5.36 12.82
CA TYR A 7 -0.55 5.37 11.38
C TYR A 7 -1.65 4.53 10.75
N TRP A 8 -2.18 5.07 9.66
CA TRP A 8 -2.98 4.33 8.71
C TRP A 8 -2.14 4.11 7.45
N TYR A 9 -2.06 2.87 6.99
CA TYR A 9 -1.26 2.49 5.82
C TYR A 9 -2.08 1.64 4.85
N ASN A 10 -1.97 1.95 3.57
CA ASN A 10 -2.45 1.11 2.49
C ASN A 10 -1.44 1.12 1.35
N ASP A 11 -1.47 0.08 0.55
CA ASP A 11 -0.64 -0.03 -0.64
C ASP A 11 -1.34 -0.96 -1.62
N TYR A 12 -0.90 -0.93 -2.87
CA TYR A 12 -1.26 -1.98 -3.81
C TYR A 12 -0.65 -3.30 -3.36
N PHE A 13 -1.26 -4.40 -3.80
CA PHE A 13 -0.78 -5.74 -3.49
C PHE A 13 0.70 -5.93 -3.84
N TRP A 14 1.18 -5.22 -4.87
CA TRP A 14 2.55 -5.23 -5.35
C TRP A 14 3.49 -4.22 -4.68
N GLY A 15 2.96 -3.30 -3.85
CA GLY A 15 3.76 -2.30 -3.13
C GLY A 15 4.16 -1.07 -3.93
N GLU A 16 3.41 -0.75 -4.99
CA GLU A 16 3.77 0.27 -5.99
C GLU A 16 3.11 1.64 -5.71
N SER A 17 2.15 1.73 -4.79
CA SER A 17 1.41 2.95 -4.51
C SER A 17 1.15 3.10 -3.00
N PRO A 18 2.20 3.39 -2.21
CA PRO A 18 2.06 3.50 -0.77
C PRO A 18 1.28 4.77 -0.39
N LEU A 19 0.26 4.55 0.44
CA LEU A 19 -0.50 5.57 1.14
C LEU A 19 -0.21 5.45 2.63
N LEU A 20 0.30 6.53 3.23
CA LEU A 20 0.61 6.60 4.65
C LEU A 20 0.07 7.90 5.23
N TYR A 21 -0.64 7.81 6.35
CA TYR A 21 -1.20 8.95 7.06
C TYR A 21 -0.89 8.86 8.56
N ASP A 22 -0.46 9.97 9.16
CA ASP A 22 -0.31 10.09 10.62
C ASP A 22 -1.64 10.57 11.23
N LEU A 23 -2.31 9.67 11.94
CA LEU A 23 -3.60 9.91 12.59
C LEU A 23 -3.52 10.89 13.76
N GLY A 24 -2.34 11.06 14.35
CA GLY A 24 -2.13 12.05 15.41
C GLY A 24 -2.03 13.49 14.89
N VAL A 25 -1.72 13.65 13.60
CA VAL A 25 -1.59 14.96 12.94
C VAL A 25 -2.82 15.29 12.10
N ALA A 26 -3.31 14.33 11.31
CA ALA A 26 -4.43 14.50 10.39
C ALA A 26 -5.35 13.27 10.42
N PRO A 27 -6.24 13.16 11.42
CA PRO A 27 -7.12 11.99 11.59
C PRO A 27 -8.09 11.78 10.42
N ASN A 28 -8.34 12.82 9.62
CA ASN A 28 -9.16 12.78 8.41
C ASN A 28 -8.40 12.32 7.15
N LEU A 29 -7.18 11.82 7.28
CA LEU A 29 -6.36 11.33 6.17
C LEU A 29 -6.10 12.40 5.08
N ALA A 30 -5.99 13.67 5.46
CA ALA A 30 -5.89 14.78 4.50
C ALA A 30 -4.58 14.81 3.68
N LYS A 31 -3.51 14.15 4.15
CA LYS A 31 -2.17 14.27 3.54
C LYS A 31 -1.41 12.95 3.54
N ASN A 32 -1.13 12.42 2.35
CA ASN A 32 -0.25 11.28 2.19
C ASN A 32 1.21 11.70 2.48
N ILE A 33 1.85 11.01 3.43
CA ILE A 33 3.23 11.25 3.87
C ILE A 33 4.20 10.14 3.45
N ALA A 34 3.74 9.15 2.66
CA ALA A 34 4.52 7.95 2.31
C ALA A 34 5.90 8.26 1.73
N GLN A 35 5.99 9.18 0.76
CA GLN A 35 7.26 9.55 0.10
C GLN A 35 8.30 10.10 1.08
N LYS A 36 7.86 10.79 2.14
CA LYS A 36 8.75 11.39 3.16
C LYS A 36 9.15 10.41 4.25
N HIS A 37 8.41 9.32 4.43
CA HIS A 37 8.60 8.36 5.51
C HIS A 37 8.63 6.91 5.01
N PRO A 38 9.54 6.55 4.07
CA PRO A 38 9.59 5.20 3.49
C PRO A 38 9.88 4.12 4.55
N HIS A 39 10.64 4.45 5.59
CA HIS A 39 10.91 3.56 6.73
C HIS A 39 9.63 3.21 7.51
N VAL A 40 8.68 4.14 7.63
CA VAL A 40 7.37 3.87 8.26
C VAL A 40 6.53 2.99 7.35
N CYS A 41 6.51 3.25 6.03
CA CYS A 41 5.84 2.37 5.07
C CYS A 41 6.36 0.93 5.17
N GLN A 42 7.67 0.72 5.26
CA GLN A 42 8.25 -0.62 5.39
C GLN A 42 7.81 -1.31 6.70
N ARG A 43 7.78 -0.60 7.83
CA ARG A 43 7.28 -1.14 9.10
C ARG A 43 5.81 -1.54 9.00
N MET A 44 4.97 -0.65 8.47
CA MET A 44 3.53 -0.89 8.32
C MET A 44 3.24 -2.02 7.33
N LYS A 45 4.03 -2.15 6.25
CA LYS A 45 3.98 -3.28 5.33
C LYS A 45 4.28 -4.60 6.05
N GLY A 46 5.25 -4.61 6.97
CA GLY A 46 5.52 -5.76 7.83
C GLY A 46 4.30 -6.18 8.66
N LEU A 47 3.59 -5.21 9.24
CA LEU A 47 2.32 -5.46 9.95
C LEU A 47 1.27 -6.05 9.02
N ALA A 48 1.07 -5.46 7.83
CA ALA A 48 0.10 -5.98 6.84
C ALA A 48 0.41 -7.41 6.41
N ILE A 49 1.69 -7.76 6.20
CA ILE A 49 2.11 -9.12 5.84
C ILE A 49 1.85 -10.09 7.00
N THR A 50 2.14 -9.67 8.23
CA THR A 50 1.93 -10.51 9.42
C THR A 50 0.45 -10.81 9.63
N ASP A 51 -0.42 -9.80 9.44
CA ASP A 51 -1.88 -9.91 9.61
C ASP A 51 -2.52 -10.92 8.65
N VAL A 52 -1.94 -11.08 7.45
CA VAL A 52 -2.39 -12.08 6.45
C VAL A 52 -1.67 -13.43 6.57
N GLY A 53 -1.00 -13.71 7.69
CA GLY A 53 -0.31 -14.99 7.94
C GLY A 53 1.10 -15.08 7.38
N GLY A 54 1.77 -13.95 7.16
CA GLY A 54 3.21 -13.86 6.88
C GLY A 54 3.60 -13.98 5.41
N ARG A 55 2.69 -14.39 4.52
CA ARG A 55 2.97 -14.48 3.07
C ARG A 55 1.72 -14.36 2.21
N ALA A 56 1.88 -13.72 1.06
CA ALA A 56 0.89 -13.75 -0.01
C ALA A 56 0.77 -15.18 -0.61
N PRO A 57 -0.46 -15.68 -0.86
CA PRO A 57 -0.69 -16.93 -1.59
C PRO A 57 0.07 -16.99 -2.91
N TYR A 58 0.62 -18.15 -3.25
CA TYR A 58 1.36 -18.33 -4.50
C TYR A 58 0.51 -18.09 -5.74
N SER A 59 -0.76 -18.48 -5.71
CA SER A 59 -1.73 -18.21 -6.77
C SER A 59 -1.84 -16.72 -7.07
N LEU A 60 -1.92 -15.87 -6.04
CA LEU A 60 -2.01 -14.43 -6.21
C LEU A 60 -0.71 -13.83 -6.74
N ARG A 61 0.46 -14.31 -6.30
CA ARG A 61 1.77 -13.83 -6.79
C ARG A 61 1.95 -13.96 -8.31
N LYS A 62 1.27 -14.91 -8.95
CA LYS A 62 1.32 -15.11 -10.41
C LYS A 62 0.45 -14.12 -11.20
N LEU A 63 -0.43 -13.38 -10.54
CA LEU A 63 -1.38 -12.48 -11.20
C LEU A 63 -0.84 -11.07 -11.41
N LYS A 64 0.45 -10.83 -11.15
CA LYS A 64 1.05 -9.51 -11.39
C LYS A 64 1.06 -9.21 -12.89
N GLY A 65 0.35 -8.15 -13.28
CA GLY A 65 0.19 -7.77 -14.70
C GLY A 65 -1.03 -8.40 -15.39
N GLU A 66 -1.78 -9.27 -14.71
CA GLU A 66 -3.04 -9.81 -15.25
C GLU A 66 -4.17 -8.76 -15.17
N PRO A 67 -5.06 -8.70 -16.19
CA PRO A 67 -6.23 -7.84 -16.16
C PRO A 67 -7.06 -8.04 -14.89
N GLY A 68 -7.45 -6.94 -14.24
CA GLY A 68 -8.21 -6.98 -12.99
C GLY A 68 -7.36 -7.10 -11.71
N CYS A 69 -6.05 -7.31 -11.80
CA CYS A 69 -5.12 -7.25 -10.65
C CYS A 69 -4.44 -5.87 -10.47
N THR A 70 -4.92 -4.86 -11.21
CA THR A 70 -4.60 -3.41 -11.23
C THR A 70 -3.09 -3.10 -11.47
N PRO A 71 -2.76 -2.42 -12.58
CA PRO A 71 -3.09 -1.01 -12.80
C PRO A 71 -4.33 -0.81 -13.68
N LEU A 72 -5.15 0.17 -13.31
CA LEU A 72 -6.29 0.67 -14.09
C LEU A 72 -5.83 1.76 -15.10
N LEU A 73 -4.54 1.80 -15.42
CA LEU A 73 -3.90 2.79 -16.28
C LEU A 73 -2.69 2.20 -17.01
N ASP A 74 -2.92 1.24 -17.92
CA ASP A 74 -1.98 0.99 -19.00
C ASP A 74 -2.54 1.60 -20.29
N LYS A 75 -2.41 2.94 -20.37
CA LYS A 75 -2.27 3.76 -21.58
C LYS A 75 -2.08 5.22 -21.14
N VAL A 76 -0.84 5.59 -20.86
CA VAL A 76 -0.38 6.96 -21.14
C VAL A 76 0.09 6.94 -22.58
N GLU A 77 -0.60 7.67 -23.47
CA GLU A 77 -0.12 8.28 -24.73
C GLU A 77 -1.35 8.87 -25.47
N LYS A 78 -1.39 10.11 -25.99
CA LYS A 78 -0.40 11.16 -26.30
C LYS A 78 -1.08 12.56 -26.24
N PHE A 79 -0.30 13.61 -25.97
CA PHE A 79 -0.63 14.97 -26.43
C PHE A 79 -0.27 15.11 -27.90
#